data_AF-A0A7Y5E5E0-F1
#
_entry.id   AF-A0A7Y5E5E0-F1
#
_cell.length_a   1.000
_cell.length_b   1.000
_cell.length_c   1.000
_cell.angle_alpha   90.00
_cell.angle_beta   90.00
_cell.angle_gamma   90.00
#
_symmetry.space_group_name_H-M   'P 1'
#
loop_
_entity.id
_entity.type
_entity.pdbx_description
1 polymer ?
#
loop_
_entity_poly.entity_id
_entity_poly.type
_entity_poly.pdbx_seq_one_letter_code
_entity_poly.pdbx_strand_id
1 'polypeptide(L)'
;MTEESKSGTRWAISGMGALFAGRKVAALGMFAKGLMALEEHWRQKHPDFDGGFAERWDEATKFYDATHQNKVNRWLHITGIPLIVAGAAGLLTLKPYRPAWSVAAGSFAVGWGLNIAGHLIFEKNAPAFKDDPLSFVAGPMWDIQQLFQKKKPAKKADETLANGAPAHEAAVS
;
A
#
# COMPACT_ATOMS: atom_id res chain seq x y z
N MET A 1 -11.27 8.12 -20.45
CA MET A 1 -11.42 8.61 -19.06
C MET A 1 -12.62 9.53 -19.02
N THR A 2 -13.58 9.30 -18.11
CA THR A 2 -14.70 10.22 -17.85
C THR A 2 -14.19 11.51 -17.19
N GLU A 3 -14.93 12.62 -17.30
CA GLU A 3 -14.55 13.91 -16.69
C GLU A 3 -14.40 13.83 -15.16
N GLU A 4 -15.09 12.89 -14.51
CA GLU A 4 -15.02 12.61 -13.07
C GLU A 4 -13.66 12.05 -12.62
N SER A 5 -13.10 11.07 -13.34
CA SER A 5 -11.76 10.51 -13.07
C SER A 5 -10.66 11.57 -13.16
N LYS A 6 -10.80 12.51 -14.10
CA LYS A 6 -9.88 13.66 -14.22
C LYS A 6 -9.98 14.59 -13.01
N SER A 7 -11.16 14.71 -12.39
CA SER A 7 -11.38 15.55 -11.20
C SER A 7 -10.67 15.00 -9.97
N GLY A 8 -10.81 13.70 -9.65
CA GLY A 8 -10.20 13.10 -8.45
C GLY A 8 -8.66 13.18 -8.44
N THR A 9 -8.04 12.81 -9.58
CA THR A 9 -6.59 12.92 -9.75
C THR A 9 -6.10 14.37 -9.61
N ARG A 10 -6.84 15.33 -10.18
CA ARG A 10 -6.50 16.77 -10.06
C ARG A 10 -6.53 17.22 -8.61
N TRP A 11 -7.56 16.86 -7.85
CA TRP A 11 -7.65 17.20 -6.42
C TRP A 11 -6.50 16.61 -5.60
N ALA A 12 -6.14 15.35 -5.84
CA ALA A 12 -4.99 14.73 -5.18
C ALA A 12 -3.66 15.46 -5.50
N ILE A 13 -3.41 15.77 -6.78
CA ILE A 13 -2.23 16.53 -7.22
C ILE A 13 -2.23 17.95 -6.63
N SER A 14 -3.37 18.64 -6.65
CA SER A 14 -3.50 19.97 -6.05
C SER A 14 -3.28 19.95 -4.53
N GLY A 15 -3.75 18.91 -3.85
CA GLY A 15 -3.48 18.67 -2.44
C GLY A 15 -1.99 18.50 -2.17
N MET A 16 -1.30 17.72 -3.00
CA MET A 16 0.15 17.55 -2.90
C MET A 16 0.90 18.87 -3.16
N GLY A 17 0.51 19.64 -4.17
CA GLY A 17 1.07 20.98 -4.41
C GLY A 17 0.86 21.94 -3.24
N ALA A 18 -0.35 21.94 -2.66
CA ALA A 18 -0.65 22.73 -1.46
C ALA A 18 0.18 22.29 -0.24
N LEU A 19 0.49 21.00 -0.12
CA LEU A 19 1.36 20.48 0.93
C LEU A 19 2.79 21.04 0.81
N PHE A 20 3.35 21.03 -0.40
CA PHE A 20 4.66 21.64 -0.70
C PHE A 20 4.65 23.17 -0.60
N ALA A 21 3.49 23.80 -0.72
CA ALA A 21 3.31 25.23 -0.43
C ALA A 21 3.11 25.54 1.07
N GLY A 22 3.22 24.54 1.96
CA GLY A 22 3.00 24.71 3.39
C GLY A 22 1.54 24.98 3.79
N ARG A 23 0.59 24.86 2.86
CA ARG A 23 -0.85 25.09 3.05
C ARG A 23 -1.55 23.82 3.57
N LYS A 24 -1.21 23.41 4.78
CA LYS A 24 -1.57 22.10 5.39
C LYS A 24 -3.07 21.78 5.36
N VAL A 25 -3.93 22.72 5.79
CA VAL A 25 -5.38 22.50 5.82
C VAL A 25 -5.95 22.33 4.41
N ALA A 26 -5.53 23.19 3.49
CA ALA A 26 -5.95 23.11 2.09
C ALA A 26 -5.45 21.80 1.45
N ALA A 27 -4.22 21.39 1.76
CA ALA A 27 -3.65 20.13 1.30
C ALA A 27 -4.48 18.92 1.74
N LEU A 28 -4.79 18.82 3.04
CA LEU A 28 -5.60 17.72 3.58
C LEU A 28 -7.01 17.70 2.97
N GLY A 29 -7.67 18.85 2.86
CA GLY A 29 -9.02 18.94 2.28
C GLY A 29 -9.05 18.53 0.80
N MET A 30 -8.10 19.01 0.00
CA MET A 30 -8.00 18.65 -1.42
C MET A 30 -7.63 17.17 -1.59
N PHE A 31 -6.73 16.64 -0.75
CA PHE A 31 -6.34 15.23 -0.83
C PHE A 31 -7.50 14.30 -0.44
N ALA A 32 -8.22 14.60 0.64
CA ALA A 32 -9.41 13.86 1.05
C ALA A 32 -10.48 13.85 -0.05
N LYS A 33 -10.76 15.02 -0.64
CA LYS A 33 -11.68 15.13 -1.78
C LYS A 33 -11.22 14.31 -2.99
N GLY A 34 -9.91 14.31 -3.27
CA GLY A 34 -9.32 13.51 -4.34
C GLY A 34 -9.52 12.01 -4.13
N LEU A 35 -9.24 11.50 -2.93
CA LEU A 35 -9.42 10.09 -2.59
C LEU A 35 -10.89 9.66 -2.67
N MET A 36 -11.81 10.47 -2.13
CA MET A 36 -13.24 10.18 -2.21
C MET A 36 -13.73 10.10 -3.66
N ALA A 37 -13.33 11.06 -4.50
CA ALA A 37 -13.70 11.05 -5.92
C ALA A 37 -13.09 9.88 -6.69
N LEU A 38 -11.87 9.44 -6.34
CA LEU A 38 -11.25 8.26 -6.95
C LEU A 38 -11.98 6.96 -6.53
N GLU A 39 -12.38 6.83 -5.27
CA GLU A 39 -13.13 5.66 -4.79
C GLU A 39 -14.54 5.62 -5.36
N GLU A 40 -15.22 6.76 -5.44
CA GLU A 40 -16.52 6.87 -6.10
C GLU A 40 -16.44 6.46 -7.58
N HIS A 41 -15.43 6.96 -8.30
CA HIS A 41 -15.18 6.58 -9.69
C HIS A 41 -14.83 5.09 -9.85
N TRP A 42 -14.09 4.50 -8.89
CA TRP A 42 -13.85 3.06 -8.87
C TRP A 42 -15.17 2.30 -8.73
N ARG A 43 -16.06 2.69 -7.82
CA ARG A 43 -17.36 2.04 -7.61
C ARG A 43 -18.30 2.20 -8.82
N GLN A 44 -18.31 3.35 -9.47
CA GLN A 44 -19.08 3.55 -10.70
C GLN A 44 -18.62 2.62 -11.83
N LYS A 45 -17.33 2.29 -11.90
CA LYS A 45 -16.78 1.32 -12.87
C LYS A 45 -17.07 -0.14 -12.50
N HIS A 46 -17.44 -0.41 -11.26
CA HIS A 46 -17.75 -1.75 -10.75
C HIS A 46 -19.20 -1.75 -10.20
N PRO A 47 -20.22 -1.57 -11.06
CA PRO A 47 -21.61 -1.46 -10.63
C PRO A 47 -22.14 -2.74 -9.96
N ASP A 48 -21.54 -3.88 -10.27
CA ASP A 48 -21.87 -5.18 -9.68
C ASP A 48 -21.23 -5.40 -8.29
N PHE A 49 -20.37 -4.48 -7.85
CA PHE A 49 -19.73 -4.56 -6.54
C PHE A 49 -20.59 -3.85 -5.46
N ASP A 50 -21.27 -4.64 -4.65
CA ASP A 50 -22.07 -4.18 -3.50
C ASP A 50 -21.38 -4.42 -2.14
N GLY A 51 -20.12 -4.90 -2.18
CA GLY A 51 -19.33 -5.25 -1.01
C GLY A 51 -18.99 -4.09 -0.08
N GLY A 52 -18.81 -4.44 1.20
CA GLY A 52 -18.36 -3.55 2.24
C GLY A 52 -16.86 -3.26 2.15
N PHE A 53 -16.29 -2.79 3.27
CA PHE A 53 -14.88 -2.43 3.32
C PHE A 53 -13.94 -3.64 3.20
N ALA A 54 -14.30 -4.78 3.81
CA ALA A 54 -13.46 -5.97 3.82
C ALA A 54 -13.32 -6.58 2.41
N GLU A 55 -14.43 -6.67 1.68
CA GLU A 55 -14.47 -7.13 0.30
C GLU A 55 -13.72 -6.16 -0.62
N ARG A 56 -13.86 -4.85 -0.37
CA ARG A 56 -13.16 -3.81 -1.14
C ARG A 56 -11.65 -3.87 -0.94
N TRP A 57 -11.23 -4.17 0.30
CA TRP A 57 -9.82 -4.39 0.65
C TRP A 57 -9.25 -5.61 -0.06
N ASP A 58 -9.99 -6.73 -0.06
CA ASP A 58 -9.58 -7.96 -0.77
C ASP A 58 -9.41 -7.71 -2.27
N GLU A 59 -10.36 -7.00 -2.89
CA GLU A 59 -10.28 -6.61 -4.31
C GLU A 59 -9.05 -5.71 -4.58
N ALA A 60 -8.79 -4.74 -3.71
CA ALA A 60 -7.62 -3.88 -3.82
C ALA A 60 -6.29 -4.66 -3.70
N THR A 61 -6.24 -5.66 -2.82
CA THR A 61 -5.08 -6.54 -2.66
C THR A 61 -4.89 -7.43 -3.89
N LYS A 62 -5.96 -8.01 -4.45
CA LYS A 62 -5.91 -8.80 -5.68
C LYS A 62 -5.42 -7.97 -6.87
N PHE A 63 -5.98 -6.77 -7.03
CA PHE A 63 -5.56 -5.83 -8.08
C PHE A 63 -4.09 -5.43 -7.91
N TYR A 64 -3.66 -5.14 -6.67
CA TYR A 64 -2.26 -4.85 -6.38
C TYR A 64 -1.34 -6.01 -6.78
N ASP A 65 -1.67 -7.23 -6.35
CA ASP A 65 -0.89 -8.42 -6.64
C ASP A 65 -0.74 -8.56 -8.17
N ALA A 66 -1.85 -8.53 -8.91
CA ALA A 66 -1.85 -8.63 -10.37
C ALA A 66 -1.01 -7.55 -11.09
N THR A 67 -0.89 -6.35 -10.51
CA THR A 67 -0.20 -5.20 -11.13
C THR A 67 1.23 -4.99 -10.64
N HIS A 68 1.66 -5.73 -9.60
CA HIS A 68 3.00 -5.65 -9.02
C HIS A 68 3.61 -7.04 -8.93
N GLN A 69 4.10 -7.58 -10.05
CA GLN A 69 4.68 -8.93 -10.06
C GLN A 69 6.22 -8.91 -9.92
N ASN A 70 6.85 -7.79 -10.26
CA ASN A 70 8.30 -7.67 -10.19
C ASN A 70 8.78 -7.48 -8.75
N LYS A 71 9.70 -8.35 -8.31
CA LYS A 71 10.28 -8.31 -6.96
C LYS A 71 11.00 -6.98 -6.66
N VAL A 72 11.67 -6.39 -7.64
CA VAL A 72 12.37 -5.11 -7.47
C VAL A 72 11.36 -3.98 -7.28
N ASN A 73 10.27 -3.97 -8.06
CA ASN A 73 9.19 -3.01 -7.89
C ASN A 73 8.58 -3.08 -6.49
N ARG A 74 8.25 -4.28 -6.01
CA ARG A 74 7.75 -4.49 -4.63
C ARG A 74 8.73 -3.97 -3.57
N TRP A 75 10.02 -4.25 -3.71
CA TRP A 75 11.06 -3.75 -2.80
C TRP A 75 11.19 -2.22 -2.80
N LEU A 76 11.07 -1.60 -3.98
CA LEU A 76 11.03 -0.15 -4.12
C LEU A 76 9.81 0.42 -3.39
N HIS A 77 8.63 -0.22 -3.49
CA HIS A 77 7.43 0.19 -2.74
C HIS A 77 7.59 0.03 -1.23
N ILE A 78 8.09 -1.12 -0.77
CA ILE A 78 8.35 -1.39 0.66
C ILE A 78 9.30 -0.35 1.26
N THR A 79 10.24 0.18 0.48
CA THR A 79 11.18 1.22 0.92
C THR A 79 10.61 2.63 0.75
N GLY A 80 9.98 2.91 -0.39
CA GLY A 80 9.48 4.22 -0.76
C GLY A 80 8.29 4.67 0.07
N ILE A 81 7.40 3.74 0.47
CA ILE A 81 6.22 4.08 1.28
C ILE A 81 6.58 4.63 2.66
N PRO A 82 7.48 4.01 3.44
CA PRO A 82 7.98 4.61 4.68
C PRO A 82 8.53 6.03 4.49
N LEU A 83 9.27 6.29 3.39
CA LEU A 83 9.77 7.63 3.08
C LEU A 83 8.64 8.61 2.77
N ILE A 84 7.63 8.18 1.99
CA ILE A 84 6.44 8.99 1.71
C ILE A 84 5.69 9.32 3.01
N VAL A 85 5.45 8.33 3.87
CA VAL A 85 4.70 8.51 5.12
C VAL A 85 5.46 9.44 6.08
N ALA A 86 6.76 9.20 6.30
CA ALA A 86 7.58 10.03 7.17
C ALA A 86 7.72 11.46 6.62
N GLY A 87 7.95 11.60 5.31
CA GLY A 87 8.01 12.89 4.64
C GLY A 87 6.70 13.66 4.72
N ALA A 88 5.56 13.00 4.50
CA ALA A 88 4.23 13.61 4.62
C ALA A 88 3.96 14.10 6.05
N ALA A 89 4.28 13.28 7.05
CA ALA A 89 4.17 13.65 8.46
C ALA A 89 5.03 14.89 8.77
N GLY A 90 6.26 14.93 8.28
CA GLY A 90 7.15 16.10 8.42
C GLY A 90 6.59 17.35 7.73
N LEU A 91 6.08 17.23 6.50
CA LEU A 91 5.46 18.34 5.77
C LEU A 91 4.22 18.90 6.48
N LEU A 92 3.45 18.03 7.14
CA LEU A 92 2.25 18.40 7.90
C LEU A 92 2.56 18.98 9.28
N THR A 93 3.65 18.57 9.93
CA THR A 93 3.94 18.96 11.32
C THR A 93 4.95 20.10 11.41
N LEU A 94 6.01 20.08 10.61
CA LEU A 94 7.11 21.04 10.68
C LEU A 94 6.73 22.41 10.10
N LYS A 95 7.48 23.45 10.48
CA LYS A 95 7.31 24.80 9.94
C LYS A 95 7.82 24.83 8.49
N PRO A 96 7.01 25.29 7.52
CA PRO A 96 7.40 25.34 6.11
C PRO A 96 8.72 26.07 5.87
N TYR A 97 9.48 25.62 4.87
CA TYR A 97 10.72 26.25 4.39
C TYR A 97 11.85 26.34 5.44
N ARG A 98 11.83 25.48 6.45
CA ARG A 98 12.95 25.25 7.38
C ARG A 98 13.77 24.05 6.92
N PRO A 99 15.06 23.92 7.33
CA PRO A 99 15.89 22.78 6.95
C PRO A 99 15.23 21.41 7.18
N ALA A 100 14.63 21.19 8.36
CA ALA A 100 13.93 19.94 8.67
C ALA A 100 12.71 19.70 7.77
N TRP A 101 11.98 20.76 7.40
CA TRP A 101 10.86 20.64 6.45
C TRP A 101 11.36 20.31 5.05
N SER A 102 12.50 20.88 4.61
CA SER A 102 13.11 20.54 3.32
C SER A 102 13.61 19.09 3.28
N VAL A 103 14.13 18.56 4.39
CA VAL A 103 14.47 17.14 4.53
C VAL A 103 13.22 16.27 4.40
N ALA A 104 12.13 16.64 5.06
CA ALA A 104 10.85 15.92 4.92
C ALA A 104 10.30 15.98 3.49
N ALA A 105 10.38 17.13 2.83
CA ALA A 105 10.01 17.32 1.43
C ALA A 105 10.84 16.43 0.49
N GLY A 106 12.16 16.39 0.72
CA GLY A 106 13.09 15.54 -0.03
C GLY A 106 12.80 14.05 0.19
N SER A 107 12.58 13.61 1.43
CA SER A 107 12.20 12.24 1.76
C SER A 107 10.90 11.84 1.06
N PHE A 108 9.88 12.70 1.10
CA PHE A 108 8.61 12.48 0.42
C PHE A 108 8.80 12.34 -1.10
N ALA A 109 9.55 13.27 -1.73
CA ALA A 109 9.80 13.27 -3.16
C ALA A 109 10.61 12.03 -3.61
N VAL A 110 11.64 11.64 -2.87
CA VAL A 110 12.44 10.44 -3.14
C VAL A 110 11.58 9.18 -3.03
N GLY A 111 10.75 9.07 -1.99
CA GLY A 111 9.86 7.93 -1.83
C GLY A 111 8.90 7.75 -3.01
N TRP A 112 8.27 8.84 -3.47
CA TRP A 112 7.46 8.82 -4.68
C TRP A 112 8.27 8.47 -5.93
N GLY A 113 9.47 9.03 -6.07
CA GLY A 113 10.38 8.74 -7.16
C GLY A 113 10.71 7.25 -7.27
N LEU A 114 10.99 6.58 -6.14
CA LEU A 114 11.26 5.14 -6.09
C LEU A 114 10.05 4.31 -6.56
N ASN A 115 8.85 4.59 -6.03
CA ASN A 115 7.64 3.85 -6.40
C ASN A 115 7.28 4.04 -7.88
N ILE A 116 7.34 5.28 -8.37
CA ILE A 116 7.07 5.58 -9.78
C ILE A 116 8.12 4.93 -10.69
N ALA A 117 9.40 4.99 -10.33
CA ALA A 117 10.46 4.33 -11.09
C ALA A 117 10.25 2.81 -11.13
N GLY A 118 9.81 2.22 -10.02
CA GLY A 118 9.40 0.82 -9.92
C GLY A 118 8.39 0.43 -11.01
N HIS A 119 7.27 1.15 -11.06
CA HIS A 119 6.24 0.96 -12.06
C HIS A 119 6.73 1.18 -13.50
N LEU A 120 7.43 2.28 -13.76
CA LEU A 120 7.81 2.66 -15.13
C LEU A 120 8.90 1.76 -15.72
N ILE A 121 9.90 1.38 -14.91
CA ILE A 121 11.07 0.64 -15.38
C ILE A 121 10.83 -0.86 -15.36
N PHE A 122 10.23 -1.38 -14.29
CA PHE A 122 10.15 -2.82 -14.04
C PHE A 122 8.82 -3.44 -14.43
N GLU A 123 7.69 -2.79 -14.09
CA GLU A 123 6.36 -3.28 -14.48
C GLU A 123 5.92 -2.79 -15.86
N LYS A 124 6.45 -1.64 -16.29
CA LYS A 124 6.05 -0.92 -17.52
C LYS A 124 4.55 -0.63 -17.58
N ASN A 125 3.93 -0.40 -16.42
CA ASN A 125 2.53 -0.02 -16.29
C ASN A 125 2.40 1.35 -15.61
N ALA A 126 1.20 1.92 -15.64
CA ALA A 126 0.90 3.13 -14.89
C ALA A 126 0.82 2.81 -13.39
N PRO A 127 1.09 3.79 -12.50
CA PRO A 127 0.89 3.61 -11.07
C PRO A 127 -0.53 3.15 -10.73
N ALA A 128 -0.64 2.01 -10.04
CA ALA A 128 -1.90 1.30 -9.80
C ALA A 128 -2.95 2.14 -9.05
N PHE A 129 -2.50 3.08 -8.20
CA PHE A 129 -3.39 3.95 -7.42
C PHE A 129 -4.34 4.81 -8.29
N LYS A 130 -4.01 5.03 -9.57
CA LYS A 130 -4.86 5.78 -10.49
C LYS A 130 -6.14 5.03 -10.84
N ASP A 131 -6.05 3.71 -10.91
CA ASP A 131 -7.15 2.84 -11.31
C ASP A 131 -7.86 2.28 -10.08
N ASP A 132 -7.12 1.91 -9.03
CA ASP A 132 -7.65 1.52 -7.73
C ASP A 132 -6.94 2.31 -6.60
N PRO A 133 -7.57 3.34 -6.01
CA PRO A 133 -6.94 4.17 -4.99
C PRO A 133 -6.63 3.41 -3.69
N LEU A 134 -7.41 2.38 -3.34
CA LEU A 134 -7.21 1.63 -2.10
C LEU A 134 -6.00 0.70 -2.20
N SER A 135 -5.66 0.24 -3.41
CA SER A 135 -4.49 -0.60 -3.66
C SER A 135 -3.17 0.04 -3.24
N PHE A 136 -3.11 1.39 -3.17
CA PHE A 136 -1.97 2.14 -2.65
C PHE A 136 -1.61 1.77 -1.21
N VAL A 137 -2.60 1.43 -0.38
CA VAL A 137 -2.40 1.05 1.03
C VAL A 137 -2.53 -0.46 1.21
N ALA A 138 -3.57 -1.07 0.63
CA ALA A 138 -3.88 -2.48 0.84
C ALA A 138 -2.76 -3.42 0.36
N GLY A 139 -2.18 -3.13 -0.80
CA GLY A 139 -1.11 -3.92 -1.40
C GLY A 139 0.19 -3.98 -0.59
N PRO A 140 0.80 -2.82 -0.28
CA PRO A 140 2.02 -2.77 0.52
C PRO A 140 1.85 -3.36 1.93
N MET A 141 0.68 -3.19 2.54
CA MET A 141 0.37 -3.82 3.83
C MET A 141 0.37 -5.35 3.71
N TRP A 142 -0.17 -5.90 2.63
CA TRP A 142 -0.13 -7.34 2.36
C TRP A 142 1.30 -7.85 2.09
N ASP A 143 2.12 -7.12 1.33
CA ASP A 143 3.54 -7.45 1.13
C ASP A 143 4.32 -7.49 2.45
N ILE A 144 4.10 -6.51 3.33
CA ILE A 144 4.68 -6.48 4.67
C ILE A 144 4.23 -7.69 5.49
N GLN A 145 2.94 -8.04 5.47
CA GLN A 145 2.42 -9.23 6.14
C GLN A 145 3.11 -10.51 5.66
N GLN A 146 3.31 -10.67 4.35
CA GLN A 146 4.02 -11.82 3.79
C GLN A 146 5.48 -11.88 4.23
N LEU A 147 6.18 -10.74 4.36
CA LEU A 147 7.54 -10.71 4.89
C LEU A 147 7.59 -11.19 6.34
N PHE A 148 6.59 -10.85 7.17
CA PHE A 148 6.50 -11.34 8.54
C PHE A 148 6.10 -12.81 8.62
N GLN A 149 5.20 -13.30 7.74
CA GLN A 149 4.84 -14.71 7.67
C GLN A 149 6.03 -15.59 7.26
N LYS A 150 6.81 -15.17 6.26
CA LYS A 150 8.05 -15.87 5.87
C LYS A 150 9.10 -15.90 6.98
N LYS A 151 9.12 -14.89 7.86
CA LYS A 151 10.03 -14.82 9.02
C LYS A 151 9.54 -15.60 10.22
N LYS A 152 8.26 -15.96 10.30
CA LYS A 152 7.75 -16.84 11.35
C LYS A 152 8.19 -18.26 10.97
N PRO A 153 9.21 -18.86 11.61
CA PRO A 153 9.43 -20.29 11.40
C PRO A 153 8.11 -20.98 11.74
N ALA A 154 7.66 -21.88 10.87
CA ALA A 154 6.60 -22.81 11.24
C ALA A 154 6.96 -23.32 12.63
N LYS A 155 6.06 -23.11 13.60
CA LYS A 155 6.26 -23.60 14.97
C LYS A 155 6.49 -25.11 14.83
N LYS A 156 7.75 -25.55 14.85
CA LYS A 156 8.09 -26.95 15.11
C LYS A 156 7.82 -27.15 16.60
N ALA A 157 6.57 -27.42 16.94
CA ALA A 157 6.09 -27.88 18.25
C ALA A 157 4.65 -28.33 18.02
N ASP A 158 4.27 -29.61 18.13
CA ASP A 158 4.68 -30.64 19.10
C ASP A 158 5.23 -31.90 18.42
N GLU A 159 6.44 -32.37 18.73
CA GLU A 159 6.70 -33.43 19.73
C GLU A 159 6.07 -34.77 19.29
N THR A 160 6.75 -35.70 18.63
CA THR A 160 7.85 -36.56 19.15
C THR A 160 7.80 -36.93 20.65
N LEU A 161 6.89 -36.40 21.48
CA LEU A 161 6.81 -36.67 22.93
C LEU A 161 5.40 -36.99 23.43
N ALA A 162 4.41 -37.20 22.55
CA ALA A 162 3.19 -37.94 22.88
C ALA A 162 3.41 -39.46 22.74
N ASN A 163 4.15 -40.01 23.70
CA ASN A 163 4.04 -41.37 24.24
C ASN A 163 3.24 -42.43 23.45
N GLY A 164 3.96 -43.47 23.00
CA GLY A 164 3.34 -44.76 22.65
C GLY A 164 4.26 -45.72 21.90
N ALA A 165 5.36 -46.17 22.51
CA ALA A 165 6.09 -47.34 22.02
C ALA A 165 5.18 -48.59 22.02
N PRO A 166 5.30 -49.51 21.05
CA PRO A 166 4.45 -50.70 20.99
C PRO A 166 4.81 -51.69 22.10
N ALA A 167 3.90 -51.91 23.06
CA ALA A 167 3.98 -53.02 23.99
C ALA A 167 3.43 -54.29 23.30
N HIS A 168 4.34 -55.23 23.04
CA HIS A 168 4.16 -56.68 22.94
C HIS A 168 2.79 -57.19 22.49
N GLU A 169 2.70 -57.60 21.22
CA GLU A 169 1.83 -58.71 20.82
C GLU A 169 2.74 -59.87 20.40
N ALA A 170 3.11 -60.69 21.38
CA ALA A 170 3.69 -62.00 21.17
C ALA A 170 2.66 -63.05 21.61
N ALA A 171 2.00 -63.61 20.60
CA ALA A 171 1.61 -65.01 20.45
C ALA A 171 0.94 -65.78 21.62
N VAL A 172 -0.32 -66.17 21.36
CA VAL A 172 -0.81 -67.57 21.37
C VAL A 172 -0.43 -68.45 22.58
N SER A 173 -1.38 -68.64 23.51
CA SER A 173 -2.05 -69.91 23.86
C SER A 173 -2.97 -69.73 25.05
#